data_AF-A0A6A8DGK2-F1
#
_entry.id   AF-A0A6A8DGK2-F1
#
_cell.length_a   1.000
_cell.length_b   1.000
_cell.length_c   1.000
_cell.angle_alpha   90.00
_cell.angle_beta   90.00
_cell.angle_gamma   90.00
#
_symmetry.space_group_name_H-M   'P 1'
#
loop_
_entity.id
_entity.type
_entity.pdbx_description
1 polymer ?
#
loop_
_entity_poly.entity_id
_entity_poly.type
_entity_poly.pdbx_seq_one_letter_code
_entity_poly.pdbx_strand_id
1 'polypeptide(L)'
;MSFASEIKKELTKVENNTCCAQAELAALIRMNGALSLARQDYVLDVQTENAAIARRIYTLIKSLYNYPVELLVRKKMKLKKNNVYIVRLTANVRKFLSDLQILQEPFNFIRTISEKYTKKKCCKRAYLRGAFLAGGSVNNPETSSYHLEIFNSYQEHNDSLCKLMNSFNLHARILERKKGFISYIKEAEKITEFLSNIGAHQALFKFEDVRIVRDMRNSVNRLVNCETANLNKTIGAAFRQVENIRFIDRTVGLDSLPDKLREIAVLRVEHQDVSLKELGELVSNGKISKSGINHRLHKIDDFAEKLRRGN
;
A
#
# COMPACT_ATOMS: atom_id res chain seq x y z
N MET A 1 0.49 15.56 9.57
CA MET A 1 0.04 15.88 8.19
C MET A 1 -0.19 14.55 7.49
N SER A 2 -1.23 14.37 6.67
CA SER A 2 -1.43 13.05 6.00
C SER A 2 -0.48 12.88 4.83
N PHE A 3 -0.11 11.64 4.49
CA PHE A 3 0.75 11.34 3.35
C PHE A 3 0.19 11.92 2.03
N ALA A 4 -1.12 11.81 1.82
CA ALA A 4 -1.81 12.46 0.70
C ALA A 4 -1.65 13.99 0.67
N SER A 5 -1.61 14.65 1.83
CA SER A 5 -1.41 16.11 1.91
C SER A 5 0.01 16.52 1.50
N GLU A 6 1.02 15.70 1.84
CA GLU A 6 2.41 15.90 1.39
C GLU A 6 2.54 15.77 -0.12
N ILE A 7 1.97 14.71 -0.70
CA ILE A 7 1.94 14.52 -2.17
C ILE A 7 1.28 15.71 -2.85
N LYS A 8 0.11 16.14 -2.37
CA LYS A 8 -0.58 17.30 -2.94
C LYS A 8 0.27 18.57 -2.88
N LYS A 9 1.01 18.79 -1.79
CA LYS A 9 1.92 19.93 -1.65
C LYS A 9 3.07 19.86 -2.65
N GLU A 10 3.67 18.69 -2.83
CA GLU A 10 4.71 18.46 -3.83
C GLU A 10 4.20 18.78 -5.25
N LEU A 11 3.06 18.20 -5.63
CA LEU A 11 2.49 18.33 -6.97
C LEU A 11 2.16 19.78 -7.36
N THR A 12 1.86 20.66 -6.40
CA THR A 12 1.61 22.08 -6.69
C THR A 12 2.84 22.83 -7.20
N LYS A 13 4.03 22.27 -7.02
CA LYS A 13 5.31 22.86 -7.46
C LYS A 13 5.77 22.35 -8.84
N VAL A 14 5.07 21.39 -9.42
CA VAL A 14 5.47 20.82 -10.72
C VAL A 14 5.31 21.87 -11.82
N GLU A 15 6.34 22.08 -12.62
CA GLU A 15 6.29 22.99 -13.75
C GLU A 15 5.54 22.38 -14.94
N ASN A 16 4.85 23.23 -15.68
CA ASN A 16 4.01 22.81 -16.79
C ASN A 16 4.28 23.64 -18.03
N ASN A 17 4.36 22.95 -19.17
CA ASN A 17 4.15 23.58 -20.46
C ASN A 17 2.66 23.97 -20.61
N THR A 18 2.36 24.92 -21.50
CA THR A 18 1.01 25.49 -21.68
C THR A 18 -0.09 24.43 -21.85
N CYS A 19 0.15 23.38 -22.65
CA CYS A 19 -0.83 22.31 -22.84
C CYS A 19 -1.09 21.46 -21.57
N CYS A 20 -0.06 21.25 -20.75
CA CYS A 20 -0.16 20.53 -19.49
C CYS A 20 -0.84 21.37 -18.43
N ALA A 21 -0.58 22.68 -18.40
CA ALA A 21 -1.27 23.62 -17.53
C ALA A 21 -2.78 23.63 -17.82
N GLN A 22 -3.19 23.64 -19.09
CA GLN A 22 -4.60 23.54 -19.49
C GLN A 22 -5.23 22.21 -19.03
N ALA A 23 -4.52 21.09 -19.20
CA ALA A 23 -5.02 19.76 -18.81
C ALA A 23 -5.20 19.63 -17.29
N GLU A 24 -4.22 20.09 -16.50
CA GLU A 24 -4.28 20.10 -15.04
C GLU A 24 -5.41 21.01 -14.55
N LEU A 25 -5.53 22.21 -15.13
CA LEU A 25 -6.60 23.14 -14.79
C LEU A 25 -7.98 22.57 -15.12
N ALA A 26 -8.15 21.96 -16.30
CA ALA A 26 -9.43 21.36 -16.70
C ALA A 26 -9.92 20.29 -15.71
N ALA A 27 -9.02 19.45 -15.17
CA ALA A 27 -9.36 18.46 -14.15
C ALA A 27 -9.77 19.13 -12.83
N LEU A 28 -9.02 20.14 -12.37
CA LEU A 28 -9.31 20.89 -11.15
C LEU A 28 -10.67 21.60 -11.23
N ILE A 29 -10.95 22.30 -12.33
CA ILE A 29 -12.23 23.00 -12.54
C ILE A 29 -13.39 22.00 -12.63
N ARG A 30 -13.23 20.90 -13.36
CA ARG A 30 -14.31 19.91 -13.54
C ARG A 30 -14.70 19.23 -12.23
N MET A 31 -13.75 18.98 -11.34
CA MET A 31 -13.99 18.23 -10.10
C MET A 31 -14.37 19.12 -8.92
N ASN A 32 -13.80 20.32 -8.81
CA ASN A 32 -14.00 21.20 -7.65
C ASN A 32 -14.72 22.50 -7.99
N GLY A 33 -15.03 22.75 -9.26
CA GLY A 33 -15.73 23.94 -9.72
C GLY A 33 -17.24 23.85 -9.44
N ALA A 34 -17.77 24.91 -8.84
CA ALA A 34 -19.18 25.15 -8.67
C ALA A 34 -19.58 26.35 -9.55
N LEU A 35 -20.52 26.13 -10.46
CA LEU A 35 -21.07 27.17 -11.31
C LEU A 35 -22.32 27.75 -10.66
N SER A 36 -22.41 29.07 -10.60
CA SER A 36 -23.59 29.80 -10.16
C SER A 36 -23.94 30.90 -11.15
N LEU A 37 -25.20 31.35 -11.15
CA LEU A 37 -25.65 32.45 -11.98
C LEU A 37 -25.88 33.67 -11.07
N ALA A 38 -25.23 34.79 -11.38
CA ALA A 38 -25.38 36.05 -10.66
C ALA A 38 -25.52 37.19 -11.67
N ARG A 39 -26.61 37.97 -11.57
CA ARG A 39 -26.87 39.14 -12.42
C ARG A 39 -26.73 38.83 -13.93
N GLN A 40 -27.32 37.70 -14.36
CA GLN A 40 -27.28 37.19 -15.75
C GLN A 40 -25.90 36.70 -16.27
N ASP A 41 -24.86 36.78 -15.45
CA ASP A 41 -23.54 36.23 -15.75
C ASP A 41 -23.22 34.99 -14.90
N TYR A 42 -22.34 34.14 -15.43
CA TYR A 42 -21.86 32.98 -14.71
C TYR A 42 -20.71 33.35 -13.78
N VAL A 43 -20.76 32.81 -12.57
CA VAL A 43 -19.68 32.88 -11.58
C VAL A 43 -19.20 31.46 -11.30
N LEU A 44 -17.89 31.24 -11.46
CA LEU A 44 -17.25 29.97 -11.18
C LEU A 44 -16.45 30.07 -9.87
N ASP A 45 -16.82 29.23 -8.91
CA ASP A 45 -16.13 29.09 -7.63
C ASP A 45 -15.43 27.74 -7.56
N VAL A 46 -14.11 27.74 -7.41
CA VAL A 46 -13.33 26.51 -7.23
C VAL A 46 -12.89 26.42 -5.77
N GLN A 47 -13.42 25.42 -5.06
CA GLN A 47 -13.22 25.31 -3.62
C GLN A 47 -12.17 24.25 -3.28
N THR A 48 -11.33 24.54 -2.28
CA THR A 48 -10.39 23.58 -1.72
C THR A 48 -10.04 23.92 -0.28
N GLU A 49 -9.77 22.90 0.53
CA GLU A 49 -9.27 23.07 1.90
C GLU A 49 -7.75 23.27 1.96
N ASN A 50 -7.05 23.09 0.82
CA ASN A 50 -5.60 23.21 0.75
C ASN A 50 -5.18 24.53 0.07
N ALA A 51 -4.55 25.41 0.85
CA ALA A 51 -4.05 26.71 0.38
C ALA A 51 -3.08 26.59 -0.81
N ALA A 52 -2.25 25.54 -0.86
CA ALA A 52 -1.31 25.34 -1.96
C ALA A 52 -2.03 25.02 -3.28
N ILE A 53 -3.12 24.27 -3.22
CA ILE A 53 -3.95 23.95 -4.39
C ILE A 53 -4.69 25.20 -4.87
N ALA A 54 -5.22 26.01 -3.94
CA ALA A 54 -5.88 27.27 -4.31
C ALA A 54 -4.91 28.22 -5.02
N ARG A 55 -3.69 28.39 -4.49
CA ARG A 55 -2.63 29.17 -5.16
C ARG A 55 -2.28 28.59 -6.52
N ARG A 56 -2.16 27.26 -6.64
CA ARG A 56 -1.89 26.59 -7.90
C ARG A 56 -2.96 26.87 -8.95
N ILE A 57 -4.24 26.77 -8.59
CA ILE A 57 -5.36 27.09 -9.49
C ILE A 57 -5.29 28.56 -9.93
N TYR A 58 -5.08 29.49 -8.99
CA TYR A 58 -4.93 30.91 -9.30
C TYR A 58 -3.80 31.17 -10.31
N THR A 59 -2.60 30.60 -10.08
CA THR A 59 -1.45 30.75 -10.99
C THR A 59 -1.71 30.11 -12.35
N LEU A 60 -2.35 28.94 -12.41
CA LEU A 60 -2.72 28.30 -13.68
C LEU A 60 -3.70 29.16 -14.48
N ILE A 61 -4.71 29.76 -13.83
CA ILE A 61 -5.65 30.64 -14.53
C ILE A 61 -4.93 31.88 -15.04
N LYS A 62 -4.13 32.55 -14.19
CA LYS A 62 -3.41 33.79 -14.57
C LYS A 62 -2.35 33.58 -15.67
N SER A 63 -1.71 32.42 -15.72
CA SER A 63 -0.74 32.10 -16.77
C SER A 63 -1.38 31.75 -18.11
N LEU A 64 -2.63 31.27 -18.11
CA LEU A 64 -3.35 30.88 -19.32
C LEU A 64 -4.31 31.96 -19.84
N TYR A 65 -4.80 32.83 -18.95
CA TYR A 65 -5.85 33.80 -19.24
C TYR A 65 -5.60 35.13 -18.53
N ASN A 66 -5.84 36.23 -19.23
CA ASN A 66 -5.83 37.57 -18.64
C ASN A 66 -7.20 37.94 -18.03
N TYR A 67 -7.72 37.09 -17.15
CA TYR A 67 -9.02 37.32 -16.48
C TYR A 67 -8.86 37.78 -15.04
N PRO A 68 -9.80 38.59 -14.50
CA PRO A 68 -9.84 38.92 -13.08
C PRO A 68 -10.18 37.67 -12.28
N VAL A 69 -9.31 37.29 -11.35
CA VAL A 69 -9.49 36.12 -10.48
C VAL A 69 -9.37 36.59 -9.04
N GLU A 70 -10.36 36.25 -8.23
CA GLU A 70 -10.41 36.57 -6.79
C GLU A 70 -10.04 35.33 -5.98
N LEU A 71 -9.29 35.53 -4.88
CA LEU A 71 -9.02 34.48 -3.90
C LEU A 71 -9.70 34.85 -2.58
N LEU A 72 -10.76 34.14 -2.25
CA LEU A 72 -11.53 34.33 -1.03
C LEU A 72 -11.19 33.25 -0.02
N VAL A 73 -11.23 33.60 1.27
CA VAL A 73 -11.05 32.64 2.37
C VAL A 73 -12.30 32.67 3.24
N ARG A 74 -12.93 31.50 3.42
CA ARG A 74 -14.09 31.33 4.29
C ARG A 74 -13.78 30.33 5.38
N LYS A 75 -14.05 30.66 6.64
CA LYS A 75 -13.93 29.72 7.75
C LYS A 75 -15.18 28.86 7.85
N LYS A 76 -15.04 27.53 7.95
CA LYS A 76 -16.19 26.65 8.24
C LYS A 76 -16.69 26.91 9.67
N MET A 77 -18.00 27.15 9.81
CA MET A 77 -18.64 27.48 11.09
C MET A 77 -18.89 26.26 11.99
N LYS A 78 -18.88 25.03 11.47
CA LYS A 78 -19.08 23.77 12.23
C LYS A 78 -17.97 22.75 11.93
N LEU A 79 -17.58 21.99 12.98
CA LEU A 79 -16.52 20.96 13.09
C LEU A 79 -15.20 21.20 12.31
N LYS A 80 -14.07 21.08 13.03
CA LYS A 80 -12.68 21.27 12.55
C LYS A 80 -12.23 22.69 12.16
N LYS A 81 -13.07 23.74 12.21
CA LYS A 81 -12.68 25.18 12.03
C LYS A 81 -11.69 25.43 10.85
N ASN A 82 -11.71 24.60 9.82
CA ASN A 82 -10.76 24.68 8.71
C ASN A 82 -11.12 25.85 7.78
N ASN A 83 -10.07 26.45 7.20
CA ASN A 83 -10.22 27.43 6.13
C ASN A 83 -10.60 26.71 4.84
N VAL A 84 -11.58 27.26 4.13
CA VAL A 84 -11.91 26.91 2.75
C VAL A 84 -11.45 28.06 1.87
N TYR A 85 -10.58 27.75 0.93
CA TYR A 85 -10.08 28.69 -0.07
C TYR A 85 -10.95 28.57 -1.31
N ILE A 86 -11.40 29.70 -1.83
CA ILE A 86 -12.27 29.78 -3.00
C ILE A 86 -11.57 30.64 -4.04
N VAL A 87 -11.25 30.04 -5.18
CA VAL A 87 -10.78 30.77 -6.36
C VAL A 87 -11.99 31.10 -7.21
N ARG A 88 -12.31 32.38 -7.35
CA ARG A 88 -13.52 32.88 -8.00
C ARG A 88 -13.19 33.57 -9.32
N LEU A 89 -13.94 33.22 -10.35
CA LEU A 89 -13.93 33.87 -11.65
C LEU A 89 -15.34 34.43 -11.93
N THR A 90 -15.43 35.74 -12.18
CA THR A 90 -16.70 36.46 -12.41
C THR A 90 -16.86 36.95 -13.84
N ALA A 91 -15.78 37.04 -14.61
CA ALA A 91 -15.78 37.52 -16.00
C ALA A 91 -15.35 36.41 -16.96
N ASN A 92 -15.92 36.40 -18.16
CA ASN A 92 -15.58 35.46 -19.24
C ASN A 92 -15.69 33.96 -18.88
N VAL A 93 -16.52 33.62 -17.88
CA VAL A 93 -16.64 32.24 -17.38
C VAL A 93 -17.11 31.27 -18.47
N ARG A 94 -18.06 31.67 -19.33
CA ARG A 94 -18.53 30.83 -20.46
C ARG A 94 -17.38 30.46 -21.38
N LYS A 95 -16.67 31.47 -21.89
CA LYS A 95 -15.49 31.30 -22.75
C LYS A 95 -14.42 30.45 -22.08
N PHE A 96 -14.13 30.70 -20.81
CA PHE A 96 -13.19 29.91 -20.02
C PHE A 96 -13.57 28.42 -19.95
N LEU A 97 -14.84 28.11 -19.66
CA LEU A 97 -15.32 26.73 -19.60
C LEU A 97 -15.35 26.05 -20.99
N SER A 98 -15.67 26.80 -22.04
CA SER A 98 -15.63 26.31 -23.42
C SER A 98 -14.20 26.02 -23.89
N ASP A 99 -13.23 26.90 -23.58
CA ASP A 99 -11.80 26.71 -23.89
C ASP A 99 -11.21 25.46 -23.19
N LEU A 100 -11.70 25.19 -21.98
CA LEU A 100 -11.37 23.98 -21.22
C LEU A 100 -12.14 22.73 -21.67
N GLN A 101 -13.07 22.86 -22.61
CA GLN A 101 -13.98 21.81 -23.09
C GLN A 101 -14.76 21.17 -21.92
N ILE A 102 -15.29 22.02 -21.04
CA ILE A 102 -16.21 21.68 -19.95
C ILE A 102 -17.65 21.98 -20.32
N LEU A 103 -17.85 23.07 -21.06
CA LEU A 103 -19.13 23.51 -21.58
C LEU A 103 -19.10 23.47 -23.11
N GLN A 104 -20.20 23.03 -23.71
CA GLN A 104 -20.47 23.11 -25.14
C GLN A 104 -21.74 23.94 -25.35
N GLU A 105 -21.71 24.86 -26.31
CA GLU A 105 -22.88 25.67 -26.69
C GLU A 105 -24.01 24.77 -27.26
N PRO A 106 -25.30 25.06 -27.01
CA PRO A 106 -25.77 26.25 -26.30
C PRO A 106 -25.65 26.17 -24.77
N PHE A 107 -25.75 25.02 -24.08
CA PHE A 107 -25.53 24.91 -22.61
C PHE A 107 -25.30 23.47 -22.12
N ASN A 108 -24.59 22.65 -22.89
CA ASN A 108 -24.36 21.24 -22.56
C ASN A 108 -23.04 21.03 -21.81
N PHE A 109 -23.10 20.45 -20.61
CA PHE A 109 -21.90 20.07 -19.88
C PHE A 109 -21.29 18.79 -20.44
N ILE A 110 -20.02 18.86 -20.83
CA ILE A 110 -19.25 17.69 -21.25
C ILE A 110 -18.87 16.89 -20.00
N ARG A 111 -19.57 15.76 -19.81
CA ARG A 111 -19.43 14.86 -18.65
C ARG A 111 -18.20 13.95 -18.70
N THR A 112 -17.49 13.89 -19.82
CA THR A 112 -16.30 13.04 -20.01
C THR A 112 -15.02 13.86 -20.07
N ILE A 113 -13.87 13.18 -20.07
CA ILE A 113 -12.57 13.83 -20.29
C ILE A 113 -12.42 14.10 -21.79
N SER A 114 -12.18 15.35 -22.16
CA SER A 114 -11.97 15.71 -23.56
C SER A 114 -10.74 15.00 -24.15
N GLU A 115 -10.87 14.57 -25.42
CA GLU A 115 -9.77 14.01 -26.20
C GLU A 115 -8.55 14.93 -26.30
N LYS A 116 -8.75 16.25 -26.25
CA LYS A 116 -7.64 17.22 -26.21
C LYS A 116 -6.62 16.90 -25.12
N TYR A 117 -7.08 16.41 -23.96
CA TYR A 117 -6.24 16.07 -22.82
C TYR A 117 -5.75 14.63 -22.84
N THR A 118 -6.34 13.75 -23.67
CA THR A 118 -5.94 12.34 -23.80
C THR A 118 -5.04 12.07 -25.00
N LYS A 119 -4.88 13.03 -25.94
CA LYS A 119 -4.00 12.87 -27.13
C LYS A 119 -2.52 12.75 -26.79
N LYS A 120 -1.97 13.64 -25.96
CA LYS A 120 -0.54 13.68 -25.63
C LYS A 120 -0.27 13.03 -24.27
N LYS A 121 0.79 12.22 -24.16
CA LYS A 121 1.18 11.56 -22.89
C LYS A 121 1.44 12.56 -21.76
N CYS A 122 2.03 13.72 -22.05
CA CYS A 122 2.23 14.79 -21.06
C CYS A 122 0.91 15.38 -20.55
N CYS A 123 -0.07 15.62 -21.43
CA CYS A 123 -1.40 16.10 -21.05
C CYS A 123 -2.16 15.06 -20.20
N LYS A 124 -2.08 13.78 -20.56
CA LYS A 124 -2.66 12.69 -19.76
C LYS A 124 -2.14 12.72 -18.31
N ARG A 125 -0.80 12.81 -18.16
CA ARG A 125 -0.13 12.91 -16.85
C ARG A 125 -0.58 14.15 -16.07
N ALA A 126 -0.63 15.30 -16.73
CA ALA A 126 -1.06 16.55 -16.11
C ALA A 126 -2.55 16.54 -15.70
N TYR A 127 -3.42 15.92 -16.49
CA TYR A 127 -4.83 15.73 -16.14
C TYR A 127 -4.97 14.83 -14.90
N LEU A 128 -4.26 13.70 -14.86
CA LEU A 128 -4.23 12.81 -13.69
C LEU A 128 -3.70 13.52 -12.44
N ARG A 129 -2.67 14.37 -12.57
CA ARG A 129 -2.18 15.22 -11.49
C ARG A 129 -3.28 16.18 -10.99
N GLY A 130 -3.96 16.89 -11.89
CA GLY A 130 -5.06 17.77 -11.53
C GLY A 130 -6.22 17.02 -10.84
N ALA A 131 -6.55 15.83 -11.33
CA ALA A 131 -7.58 14.98 -10.73
C ALA A 131 -7.19 14.51 -9.31
N PHE A 132 -5.92 14.13 -9.10
CA PHE A 132 -5.42 13.78 -7.78
C PHE A 132 -5.39 14.98 -6.82
N LEU A 133 -5.00 16.16 -7.29
CA LEU A 133 -5.08 17.38 -6.48
C LEU A 133 -6.52 17.66 -6.03
N ALA A 134 -7.47 17.58 -6.96
CA ALA A 134 -8.90 17.83 -6.71
C ALA A 134 -9.53 16.85 -5.72
N GLY A 135 -9.46 15.54 -6.02
CA GLY A 135 -10.21 14.49 -5.30
C GLY A 135 -9.38 13.29 -4.86
N GLY A 136 -8.06 13.32 -5.04
CA GLY A 136 -7.15 12.21 -4.73
C GLY A 136 -6.88 12.02 -3.24
N SER A 137 -6.68 10.77 -2.84
CA SER A 137 -6.20 10.35 -1.53
C SER A 137 -5.36 9.08 -1.66
N VAL A 138 -4.44 8.87 -0.74
CA VAL A 138 -3.66 7.64 -0.63
C VAL A 138 -3.42 7.33 0.84
N ASN A 139 -3.49 6.05 1.20
CA ASN A 139 -3.18 5.58 2.54
C ASN A 139 -1.70 5.82 2.87
N ASN A 140 -1.40 5.91 4.17
CA ASN A 140 -0.01 5.97 4.61
C ASN A 140 0.68 4.63 4.27
N PRO A 141 1.84 4.61 3.57
CA PRO A 141 2.56 3.39 3.23
C PRO A 141 2.96 2.54 4.45
N GLU A 142 3.01 3.13 5.64
CA GLU A 142 3.24 2.41 6.90
C GLU A 142 2.13 1.39 7.21
N THR A 143 0.93 1.58 6.66
CA THR A 143 -0.19 0.66 6.84
C THR A 143 -0.12 -0.52 5.88
N SER A 144 -0.63 -1.68 6.30
CA SER A 144 -0.66 -2.91 5.48
C SER A 144 -1.61 -2.83 4.28
N SER A 145 -2.57 -1.90 4.30
CA SER A 145 -3.61 -1.75 3.27
C SER A 145 -3.26 -0.62 2.30
N TYR A 146 -2.65 -1.00 1.17
CA TYR A 146 -2.40 -0.08 0.07
C TYR A 146 -3.70 0.31 -0.62
N HIS A 147 -3.92 1.61 -0.73
CA HIS A 147 -5.10 2.15 -1.37
C HIS A 147 -4.83 3.57 -1.84
N LEU A 148 -4.98 3.81 -3.14
CA LEU A 148 -5.04 5.12 -3.76
C LEU A 148 -6.42 5.27 -4.38
N GLU A 149 -7.09 6.40 -4.14
CA GLU A 149 -8.39 6.69 -4.74
C GLU A 149 -8.48 8.12 -5.25
N ILE A 150 -9.26 8.34 -6.29
CA ILE A 150 -9.70 9.66 -6.74
C ILE A 150 -11.22 9.68 -6.69
N PHE A 151 -11.77 10.54 -5.84
CA PHE A 151 -13.21 10.73 -5.70
C PHE A 151 -13.77 11.64 -6.80
N ASN A 152 -14.99 11.33 -7.24
CA ASN A 152 -15.71 12.09 -8.26
C ASN A 152 -17.22 12.05 -8.00
N SER A 153 -17.91 13.16 -8.22
CA SER A 153 -19.37 13.24 -8.06
C SER A 153 -20.16 12.64 -9.23
N TYR A 154 -19.58 12.58 -10.43
CA TYR A 154 -20.27 12.14 -11.64
C TYR A 154 -19.66 10.85 -12.20
N GLN A 155 -20.52 9.88 -12.53
CA GLN A 155 -20.12 8.55 -12.98
C GLN A 155 -19.36 8.61 -14.31
N GLU A 156 -19.86 9.38 -15.28
CA GLU A 156 -19.32 9.42 -16.65
C GLU A 156 -17.90 9.99 -16.67
N HIS A 157 -17.63 10.98 -15.82
CA HIS A 157 -16.27 11.50 -15.64
C HIS A 157 -15.39 10.49 -14.91
N ASN A 158 -15.94 9.73 -13.95
CA ASN A 158 -15.18 8.71 -13.21
C ASN A 158 -14.79 7.55 -14.13
N ASP A 159 -15.69 7.11 -15.00
CA ASP A 159 -15.44 6.07 -15.99
C ASP A 159 -14.36 6.53 -16.99
N SER A 160 -14.45 7.78 -17.44
CA SER A 160 -13.43 8.40 -18.29
C SER A 160 -12.06 8.49 -17.59
N LEU A 161 -12.05 8.84 -16.30
CA LEU A 161 -10.84 8.91 -15.49
C LEU A 161 -10.21 7.53 -15.29
N CYS A 162 -11.01 6.51 -15.00
CA CYS A 162 -10.56 5.13 -14.88
C CYS A 162 -9.95 4.63 -16.20
N LYS A 163 -10.59 4.91 -17.35
CA LYS A 163 -10.03 4.62 -18.69
C LYS A 163 -8.70 5.34 -18.90
N LEU A 164 -8.59 6.61 -18.50
CA LEU A 164 -7.35 7.37 -18.60
C LEU A 164 -6.22 6.77 -17.73
N MET A 165 -6.52 6.40 -16.48
CA MET A 165 -5.59 5.69 -15.60
C MET A 165 -5.13 4.36 -16.21
N ASN A 166 -6.06 3.58 -16.76
CA ASN A 166 -5.76 2.29 -17.38
C ASN A 166 -5.04 2.41 -18.73
N SER A 167 -5.03 3.58 -19.38
CA SER A 167 -4.13 3.84 -20.51
C SER A 167 -2.64 3.87 -20.14
N PHE A 168 -2.33 3.84 -18.84
CA PHE A 168 -0.98 3.63 -18.27
C PHE A 168 -0.82 2.27 -17.60
N ASN A 169 -1.74 1.31 -17.82
CA ASN A 169 -1.72 -0.04 -17.21
C ASN A 169 -1.72 -0.03 -15.66
N LEU A 170 -2.47 0.90 -15.06
CA LEU A 170 -2.53 1.08 -13.61
C LEU A 170 -3.52 0.16 -12.88
N HIS A 171 -4.24 -0.70 -13.62
CA HIS A 171 -5.25 -1.62 -13.08
C HIS A 171 -6.29 -0.93 -12.16
N ALA A 172 -6.62 0.31 -12.47
CA ALA A 172 -7.60 1.08 -11.74
C ALA A 172 -8.99 0.45 -11.88
N ARG A 173 -9.72 0.42 -10.77
CA ARG A 173 -11.09 -0.10 -10.68
C ARG A 173 -12.03 0.99 -10.21
N ILE A 174 -13.33 0.79 -10.47
CA ILE A 174 -14.39 1.72 -10.08
C ILE A 174 -15.14 1.14 -8.89
N LEU A 175 -15.55 2.02 -7.97
CA LEU A 175 -16.45 1.66 -6.88
C LEU A 175 -17.43 2.82 -6.64
N GLU A 176 -18.72 2.49 -6.53
CA GLU A 176 -19.76 3.43 -6.12
C GLU A 176 -19.75 3.62 -4.60
N ARG A 177 -19.95 4.86 -4.16
CA ARG A 177 -20.09 5.26 -2.75
C ARG A 177 -21.38 6.07 -2.58
N LYS A 178 -21.84 6.20 -1.33
CA LYS A 178 -23.07 6.95 -0.99
C LYS A 178 -23.16 8.39 -1.55
N LYS A 179 -22.05 9.03 -1.90
CA LYS A 179 -21.99 10.44 -2.36
C LYS A 179 -21.31 10.61 -3.73
N GLY A 180 -21.13 9.54 -4.49
CA GLY A 180 -20.47 9.59 -5.79
C GLY A 180 -19.67 8.33 -6.08
N PHE A 181 -18.62 8.47 -6.87
CA PHE A 181 -17.83 7.37 -7.42
C PHE A 181 -16.36 7.55 -7.07
N ILE A 182 -15.63 6.45 -7.00
CA ILE A 182 -14.17 6.47 -6.89
C ILE A 182 -13.55 5.64 -8.00
N SER A 183 -12.42 6.12 -8.50
CA SER A 183 -11.44 5.31 -9.24
C SER A 183 -10.28 5.00 -8.31
N TYR A 184 -9.95 3.72 -8.12
CA TYR A 184 -8.99 3.31 -7.09
C TYR A 184 -7.99 2.26 -7.57
N ILE A 185 -6.84 2.20 -6.90
CA ILE A 185 -5.74 1.25 -7.09
C ILE A 185 -5.39 0.63 -5.73
N LYS A 186 -5.20 -0.70 -5.69
CA LYS A 186 -4.76 -1.43 -4.48
C LYS A 186 -3.36 -2.03 -4.59
N GLU A 187 -2.87 -2.25 -5.79
CA GLU A 187 -1.53 -2.80 -6.03
C GLU A 187 -0.47 -1.74 -5.72
N ALA A 188 0.47 -2.05 -4.83
CA ALA A 188 1.52 -1.10 -4.40
C ALA A 188 2.36 -0.60 -5.59
N GLU A 189 2.75 -1.50 -6.49
CA GLU A 189 3.52 -1.18 -7.70
C GLU A 189 2.77 -0.20 -8.61
N LYS A 190 1.45 -0.40 -8.75
CA LYS A 190 0.61 0.49 -9.55
C LYS A 190 0.40 1.85 -8.90
N ILE A 191 0.42 1.93 -7.56
CA ILE A 191 0.45 3.22 -6.84
C ILE A 191 1.76 3.95 -7.12
N THR A 192 2.89 3.26 -7.06
CA THR A 192 4.22 3.82 -7.39
C THR A 192 4.29 4.30 -8.85
N GLU A 193 3.80 3.50 -9.81
CA GLU A 193 3.67 3.90 -11.22
C GLU A 193 2.77 5.14 -11.39
N PHE A 194 1.67 5.23 -10.64
CA PHE A 194 0.79 6.40 -10.66
C PHE A 194 1.50 7.65 -10.13
N LEU A 195 2.16 7.57 -8.97
CA LEU A 195 2.93 8.68 -8.38
C LEU A 195 4.03 9.17 -9.33
N SER A 196 4.73 8.24 -9.98
CA SER A 196 5.72 8.55 -11.03
C SER A 196 5.10 9.30 -12.20
N ASN A 197 3.95 8.82 -12.72
CA ASN A 197 3.28 9.44 -13.86
C ASN A 197 2.79 10.86 -13.57
N ILE A 198 2.34 11.17 -12.36
CA ILE A 198 1.88 12.52 -12.01
C ILE A 198 3.02 13.47 -11.59
N GLY A 199 4.23 12.96 -11.37
CA GLY A 199 5.42 13.73 -11.00
C GLY A 199 5.61 13.92 -9.49
N ALA A 200 5.08 13.01 -8.66
CA ALA A 200 5.28 13.00 -7.21
C ALA A 200 6.51 12.15 -6.83
N HIS A 201 7.70 12.54 -7.27
CA HIS A 201 8.92 11.76 -7.14
C HIS A 201 9.40 11.63 -5.68
N GLN A 202 9.29 12.69 -4.88
CA GLN A 202 9.70 12.65 -3.47
C GLN A 202 8.77 11.75 -2.65
N ALA A 203 7.46 11.86 -2.88
CA ALA A 203 6.53 10.95 -2.23
C ALA A 203 6.68 9.51 -2.72
N LEU A 204 7.03 9.28 -3.99
CA LEU A 204 7.34 7.96 -4.52
C LEU A 204 8.51 7.33 -3.77
N PHE A 205 9.63 8.04 -3.59
CA PHE A 205 10.79 7.51 -2.86
C PHE A 205 10.42 7.15 -1.42
N LYS A 206 9.72 8.05 -0.72
CA LYS A 206 9.20 7.77 0.63
C LYS A 206 8.29 6.53 0.68
N PHE A 207 7.45 6.35 -0.33
CA PHE A 207 6.53 5.20 -0.41
C PHE A 207 7.30 3.89 -0.57
N GLU A 208 8.30 3.86 -1.46
CA GLU A 208 9.14 2.68 -1.70
C GLU A 208 10.07 2.38 -0.53
N ASP A 209 10.68 3.39 0.11
CA ASP A 209 11.54 3.19 1.28
C ASP A 209 10.80 2.46 2.41
N VAL A 210 9.57 2.90 2.71
CA VAL A 210 8.73 2.27 3.74
C VAL A 210 8.33 0.85 3.32
N ARG A 211 7.98 0.64 2.04
CA ARG A 211 7.64 -0.68 1.51
C ARG A 211 8.81 -1.66 1.63
N ILE A 212 10.01 -1.27 1.19
CA ILE A 212 11.23 -2.10 1.22
C ILE A 212 11.57 -2.51 2.65
N VAL A 213 11.62 -1.56 3.58
CA VAL A 213 11.93 -1.85 5.00
C VAL A 213 10.90 -2.80 5.60
N ARG A 214 9.62 -2.62 5.27
CA ARG A 214 8.55 -3.49 5.77
C ARG A 214 8.66 -4.91 5.21
N ASP A 215 8.89 -5.04 3.91
CA ASP A 215 9.01 -6.35 3.25
C ASP A 215 10.26 -7.10 3.75
N MET A 216 11.36 -6.39 4.02
CA MET A 216 12.55 -6.93 4.68
C MET A 216 12.23 -7.42 6.10
N ARG A 217 11.61 -6.58 6.94
CA ARG A 217 11.21 -6.96 8.31
C ARG A 217 10.28 -8.17 8.32
N ASN A 218 9.29 -8.21 7.43
CA ASN A 218 8.36 -9.33 7.32
C ASN A 218 9.05 -10.62 6.87
N SER A 219 10.10 -10.52 6.05
CA SER A 219 10.90 -11.67 5.64
C SER A 219 11.78 -12.17 6.79
N VAL A 220 12.44 -11.28 7.51
CA VAL A 220 13.24 -11.61 8.70
C VAL A 220 12.37 -12.23 9.79
N ASN A 221 11.21 -11.64 10.10
CA ASN A 221 10.29 -12.18 11.09
C ASN A 221 9.82 -13.59 10.73
N ARG A 222 9.56 -13.86 9.45
CA ARG A 222 9.20 -15.21 8.98
C ARG A 222 10.34 -16.21 9.16
N LEU A 223 11.57 -15.81 8.87
CA LEU A 223 12.76 -16.63 9.06
C LEU A 223 12.97 -16.95 10.55
N VAL A 224 13.02 -15.93 11.40
CA VAL A 224 13.20 -16.07 12.85
C VAL A 224 12.11 -16.93 13.48
N ASN A 225 10.85 -16.74 13.08
CA ASN A 225 9.75 -17.57 13.57
C ASN A 225 9.90 -19.04 13.17
N CYS A 226 10.38 -19.31 11.95
CA CYS A 226 10.64 -20.67 11.48
C CYS A 226 11.78 -21.32 12.27
N GLU A 227 12.89 -20.62 12.45
CA GLU A 227 14.04 -21.09 13.24
C GLU A 227 13.67 -21.34 14.70
N THR A 228 12.97 -20.39 15.33
CA THR A 228 12.50 -20.51 16.71
C THR A 228 11.57 -21.72 16.88
N ALA A 229 10.63 -21.93 15.94
CA ALA A 229 9.75 -23.09 15.97
C ALA A 229 10.51 -24.42 15.79
N ASN A 230 11.52 -24.46 14.93
CA ASN A 230 12.36 -25.64 14.74
C ASN A 230 13.21 -25.93 15.98
N LEU A 231 13.84 -24.91 16.55
CA LEU A 231 14.64 -25.02 17.76
C LEU A 231 13.77 -25.54 18.94
N ASN A 232 12.59 -24.97 19.14
CA ASN A 232 11.66 -25.41 20.19
C ASN A 232 11.22 -26.87 20.01
N LYS A 233 10.98 -27.33 18.76
CA LYS A 233 10.68 -28.74 18.48
C LYS A 233 11.86 -29.66 18.79
N THR A 234 13.08 -29.25 18.42
CA THR A 234 14.30 -30.02 18.69
C THR A 234 14.57 -30.12 20.19
N ILE A 235 14.47 -29.00 20.92
CA ILE A 235 14.61 -28.97 22.38
C ILE A 235 13.53 -29.84 23.03
N GLY A 236 12.27 -29.71 22.64
CA GLY A 236 11.19 -30.52 23.18
C GLY A 236 11.36 -32.02 22.94
N ALA A 237 11.87 -32.42 21.76
CA ALA A 237 12.19 -33.82 21.46
C ALA A 237 13.37 -34.33 22.30
N ALA A 238 14.43 -33.52 22.43
CA ALA A 238 15.59 -33.82 23.25
C ALA A 238 15.22 -34.08 24.71
N PHE A 239 14.43 -33.18 25.33
CA PHE A 239 13.95 -33.35 26.70
C PHE A 239 13.13 -34.63 26.87
N ARG A 240 12.17 -34.87 25.96
CA ARG A 240 11.33 -36.07 26.00
C ARG A 240 12.14 -37.37 25.91
N GLN A 241 13.13 -37.41 25.00
CA GLN A 241 14.02 -38.56 24.84
C GLN A 241 14.79 -38.84 26.12
N VAL A 242 15.37 -37.80 26.74
CA VAL A 242 16.11 -37.93 28.00
C VAL A 242 15.21 -38.39 29.14
N GLU A 243 13.99 -37.87 29.25
CA GLU A 243 13.01 -38.33 30.25
C GLU A 243 12.61 -39.80 30.06
N ASN A 244 12.37 -40.21 28.82
CA ASN A 244 12.03 -41.60 28.50
C ASN A 244 13.20 -42.55 28.83
N ILE A 245 14.43 -42.17 28.49
CA ILE A 245 15.62 -42.96 28.85
C ILE A 245 15.77 -43.09 30.36
N ARG A 246 15.64 -41.99 31.10
CA ARG A 246 15.70 -42.00 32.58
C ARG A 246 14.58 -42.81 33.21
N PHE A 247 13.41 -42.84 32.60
CA PHE A 247 12.29 -43.68 33.05
C PHE A 247 12.62 -45.16 32.88
N ILE A 248 13.10 -45.58 31.70
CA ILE A 248 13.52 -46.97 31.44
C ILE A 248 14.56 -47.42 32.47
N ASP A 249 15.60 -46.60 32.68
CA ASP A 249 16.69 -46.90 33.61
C ASP A 249 16.19 -47.14 35.04
N ARG A 250 15.27 -46.29 35.52
CA ARG A 250 14.68 -46.43 36.87
C ARG A 250 13.74 -47.63 37.02
N THR A 251 13.09 -48.08 35.95
CA THR A 251 12.08 -49.15 36.02
C THR A 251 12.66 -50.53 35.80
N VAL A 252 13.49 -50.70 34.77
CA VAL A 252 14.03 -52.01 34.35
C VAL A 252 15.54 -52.01 34.09
N GLY A 253 16.20 -50.85 34.21
CA GLY A 253 17.61 -50.66 33.87
C GLY A 253 17.84 -50.56 32.36
N LEU A 254 18.87 -49.81 31.94
CA LEU A 254 19.21 -49.69 30.52
C LEU A 254 19.71 -51.00 29.88
N ASP A 255 20.10 -51.99 30.69
CA ASP A 255 20.55 -53.31 30.23
C ASP A 255 19.43 -54.13 29.59
N SER A 256 18.16 -53.75 29.80
CA SER A 256 17.03 -54.37 29.11
C SER A 256 16.93 -53.97 27.63
N LEU A 257 17.65 -52.93 27.21
CA LEU A 257 17.69 -52.48 25.81
C LEU A 257 18.76 -53.26 25.03
N PRO A 258 18.52 -53.60 23.75
CA PRO A 258 19.55 -54.12 22.86
C PRO A 258 20.78 -53.21 22.81
N ASP A 259 21.98 -53.78 22.68
CA ASP A 259 23.26 -53.04 22.76
C ASP A 259 23.30 -51.76 21.93
N LYS A 260 22.79 -51.81 20.69
CA LYS A 260 22.75 -50.67 19.76
C LYS A 260 21.81 -49.55 20.19
N LEU A 261 20.81 -49.84 21.01
CA LEU A 261 19.88 -48.86 21.60
C LEU A 261 20.41 -48.35 22.93
N ARG A 262 20.99 -49.24 23.75
CA ARG A 262 21.63 -48.88 25.03
C ARG A 262 22.74 -47.86 24.84
N GLU A 263 23.62 -48.06 23.86
CA GLU A 263 24.70 -47.11 23.53
C GLU A 263 24.14 -45.71 23.21
N ILE A 264 23.07 -45.63 22.42
CA ILE A 264 22.42 -44.35 22.07
C ILE A 264 21.71 -43.72 23.27
N ALA A 265 21.11 -44.53 24.14
CA ALA A 265 20.46 -44.07 25.35
C ALA A 265 21.46 -43.39 26.31
N VAL A 266 22.61 -44.02 26.53
CA VAL A 266 23.71 -43.47 27.35
C VAL A 266 24.22 -42.17 26.74
N LEU A 267 24.61 -42.19 25.46
CA LEU A 267 25.12 -41.01 24.76
C LEU A 267 24.14 -39.84 24.76
N ARG A 268 22.83 -40.09 24.65
CA ARG A 268 21.80 -39.04 24.66
C ARG A 268 21.63 -38.40 26.04
N VAL A 269 21.84 -39.15 27.12
CA VAL A 269 21.78 -38.62 28.49
C VAL A 269 23.05 -37.85 28.85
N GLU A 270 24.21 -38.30 28.38
CA GLU A 270 25.50 -37.62 28.57
C GLU A 270 25.59 -36.34 27.75
N HIS A 271 25.06 -36.34 26.52
CA HIS A 271 25.11 -35.22 25.59
C HIS A 271 23.69 -34.73 25.23
N GLN A 272 23.09 -33.96 26.14
CA GLN A 272 21.70 -33.50 25.99
C GLN A 272 21.55 -32.29 25.07
N ASP A 273 22.62 -31.52 24.90
CA ASP A 273 22.71 -30.29 24.12
C ASP A 273 23.11 -30.54 22.65
N VAL A 274 23.67 -31.70 22.33
CA VAL A 274 24.11 -32.02 20.97
C VAL A 274 22.95 -32.41 20.06
N SER A 275 23.11 -32.12 18.77
CA SER A 275 22.17 -32.52 17.72
C SER A 275 22.24 -34.02 17.43
N LEU A 276 21.20 -34.56 16.79
CA LEU A 276 21.17 -35.96 16.34
C LEU A 276 22.30 -36.32 15.36
N LYS A 277 22.86 -35.33 14.65
CA LYS A 277 23.98 -35.55 13.74
C LYS A 277 25.28 -35.74 14.52
N GLU A 278 25.55 -34.86 15.48
CA GLU A 278 26.72 -34.94 16.37
C GLU A 278 26.65 -36.21 17.22
N LEU A 279 25.46 -36.59 17.71
CA LEU A 279 25.27 -37.84 18.44
C LEU A 279 25.65 -39.07 17.60
N GLY A 280 25.44 -39.02 16.28
CA GLY A 280 25.82 -40.07 15.35
C GLY A 280 27.31 -40.16 15.06
N GLU A 281 28.06 -39.10 15.33
CA GLU A 281 29.52 -39.06 15.21
C GLU A 281 30.21 -39.61 16.47
N LEU A 282 29.52 -39.59 17.62
CA LEU A 282 30.01 -40.12 18.90
C LEU A 282 29.84 -41.65 19.06
N VAL A 283 29.18 -42.31 18.10
CA VAL A 283 28.92 -43.76 18.17
C VAL A 283 30.19 -44.56 17.89
N SER A 284 30.52 -45.48 18.79
CA SER A 284 31.77 -46.24 18.81
C SER A 284 31.92 -47.18 17.60
N ASN A 285 30.81 -47.73 17.11
CA ASN A 285 30.77 -48.73 16.04
C ASN A 285 30.61 -48.15 14.62
N GLY A 286 31.07 -46.90 14.41
CA GLY A 286 31.07 -46.22 13.12
C GLY A 286 29.96 -45.17 12.98
N LYS A 287 30.23 -44.15 12.16
CA LYS A 287 29.37 -42.97 11.99
C LYS A 287 27.96 -43.36 11.54
N ILE A 288 26.96 -42.95 12.30
CA ILE A 288 25.54 -43.18 11.99
C ILE A 288 24.93 -41.90 11.43
N SER A 289 24.10 -42.03 10.41
CA SER A 289 23.36 -40.88 9.87
C SER A 289 22.33 -40.36 10.89
N LYS A 290 21.99 -39.07 10.78
CA LYS A 290 20.92 -38.43 11.58
C LYS A 290 19.62 -39.26 11.61
N SER A 291 19.23 -39.82 10.46
CA SER A 291 18.02 -40.65 10.35
C SER A 291 18.15 -41.97 11.12
N GLY A 292 19.33 -42.60 11.06
CA GLY A 292 19.61 -43.83 11.81
C GLY A 292 19.56 -43.62 13.33
N ILE A 293 20.10 -42.51 13.82
CA ILE A 293 19.99 -42.12 15.24
C ILE A 293 18.53 -41.85 15.62
N ASN A 294 17.82 -41.06 14.81
CA ASN A 294 16.42 -40.75 15.06
C ASN A 294 15.55 -42.01 15.16
N HIS A 295 15.78 -42.99 14.28
CA HIS A 295 15.06 -44.26 14.31
C HIS A 295 15.36 -45.08 15.57
N ARG A 296 16.59 -45.06 16.07
CA ARG A 296 16.95 -45.73 17.33
C ARG A 296 16.30 -45.05 18.54
N LEU A 297 16.30 -43.72 18.59
CA LEU A 297 15.62 -42.96 19.64
C LEU A 297 14.10 -43.18 19.63
N HIS A 298 13.48 -43.28 18.45
CA HIS A 298 12.07 -43.66 18.35
C HIS A 298 11.79 -45.04 18.96
N LYS A 299 12.66 -46.04 18.73
CA LYS A 299 12.51 -47.36 19.37
C LYS A 299 12.65 -47.32 20.88
N ILE A 300 13.50 -46.42 21.40
CA ILE A 300 13.66 -46.20 22.84
C ILE A 300 12.40 -45.54 23.41
N ASP A 301 11.85 -44.53 22.73
CA ASP A 301 10.57 -43.91 23.09
C ASP A 301 9.43 -44.95 23.11
N ASP A 302 9.35 -45.83 22.09
CA ASP A 302 8.35 -46.90 22.03
C ASP A 302 8.50 -47.91 23.18
N PHE A 303 9.73 -48.19 23.61
CA PHE A 303 10.01 -49.08 24.75
C PHE A 303 9.56 -48.43 26.07
N ALA A 304 9.84 -47.14 26.27
CA ALA A 304 9.36 -46.39 27.43
C ALA A 304 7.82 -46.35 27.49
N GLU A 305 7.15 -46.16 26.35
CA GLU A 305 5.69 -46.16 26.28
C GLU A 305 5.08 -47.54 26.58
N LYS A 306 5.72 -48.64 26.18
CA LYS A 306 5.30 -49.99 26.55
C LYS A 306 5.36 -50.21 28.07
N LEU A 307 6.47 -49.81 28.69
CA LEU A 307 6.64 -49.90 30.15
C LEU A 307 5.58 -49.07 30.90
N ARG A 308 5.24 -47.87 30.42
CA ARG A 308 4.19 -47.02 31.02
C ARG A 308 2.79 -47.66 30.95
N ARG A 309 2.51 -48.44 29.91
CA ARG A 309 1.21 -49.08 29.70
C ARG A 309 1.04 -50.40 30.48
N GLY A 310 2.07 -50.85 31.21
CA GLY A 310 1.96 -51.98 32.14
C GLY A 310 1.86 -53.35 31.46
N ASN A 311 2.61 -53.57 30.38
CA ASN A 311 2.88 -54.91 29.84
C ASN A 311 4.33 -55.30 30.08
#